data_AF-A0A9X4EF19-F1
#
_entry.id   AF-A0A9X4EF19-F1
#
_cell.length_a   1.000
_cell.length_b   1.000
_cell.length_c   1.000
_cell.angle_alpha   90.00
_cell.angle_beta   90.00
_cell.angle_gamma   90.00
#
_symmetry.space_group_name_H-M   'P 1'
#
loop_
_entity.id
_entity.type
_entity.pdbx_description
1 polymer ?
#
loop_
_entity_poly.entity_id
_entity_poly.type
_entity_poly.pdbx_seq_one_letter_code
_entity_poly.pdbx_strand_id
1 'polypeptide(L)' 'MSIQFDHAQDIRIAYRGHLYAEDELREEIWLVTIELRNGLPKRERIDAEWQIAQCETLLDRLRKRRAGA' A
#
# COMPACT_ATOMS: atom_id res chain seq x y z
N MET A 1 -12.41 19.04 13.95
CA MET A 1 -12.83 18.37 12.71
C MET A 1 -12.51 16.89 12.86
N SER A 2 -13.51 16.05 13.11
CA SER A 2 -13.36 14.60 13.13
C SER A 2 -13.63 14.08 11.73
N ILE A 3 -12.60 13.61 11.04
CA ILE A 3 -12.78 12.88 9.78
C ILE A 3 -13.31 11.49 10.19
N GLN A 4 -14.61 11.27 9.98
CA GLN A 4 -15.23 9.96 10.13
C GLN A 4 -14.92 9.17 8.86
N PHE A 5 -13.99 8.20 8.95
CA PHE A 5 -13.78 7.23 7.89
C PHE A 5 -14.84 6.15 8.05
N ASP A 6 -15.71 5.99 7.05
CA ASP A 6 -16.72 4.93 7.00
C ASP A 6 -16.03 3.57 7.12
N HIS A 7 -16.26 2.87 8.24
CA HIS A 7 -15.76 1.51 8.50
C HIS A 7 -16.53 0.45 7.68
N ALA A 8 -16.72 0.67 6.38
CA ALA A 8 -17.29 -0.32 5.49
C ALA A 8 -16.21 -1.38 5.17
N GLN A 9 -16.13 -2.38 6.06
CA GLN A 9 -15.25 -3.54 6.05
C GLN A 9 -13.76 -3.22 6.26
N ASP A 10 -13.32 -3.25 7.53
CA ASP A 10 -11.92 -3.14 7.99
C ASP A 10 -11.10 -4.38 7.59
N ILE A 11 -11.04 -4.67 6.29
CA ILE A 11 -10.25 -5.76 5.72
C ILE A 11 -8.81 -5.31 5.67
N ARG A 12 -7.98 -5.87 6.56
CA ARG A 12 -6.54 -5.62 6.62
C ARG A 12 -5.74 -6.79 6.06
N ILE A 13 -4.53 -6.49 5.62
CA ILE A 13 -3.56 -7.47 5.13
C ILE A 13 -2.21 -7.31 5.85
N ALA A 14 -1.60 -8.43 6.23
CA ALA A 14 -0.31 -8.45 6.90
C ALA A 14 0.84 -8.30 5.89
N TYR A 15 1.73 -7.35 6.14
CA TYR A 15 2.93 -7.11 5.33
C TYR A 15 4.05 -6.53 6.19
N ARG A 16 5.27 -7.06 6.06
CA ARG A 16 6.48 -6.64 6.82
C ARG A 16 6.26 -6.51 8.34
N GLY A 17 5.38 -7.33 8.93
CA GLY A 17 5.07 -7.31 10.36
C GLY A 17 3.99 -6.30 10.79
N HIS A 18 3.38 -5.59 9.85
CA HIS A 18 2.31 -4.62 10.09
C HIS A 18 1.01 -5.05 9.40
N LEU A 19 -0.12 -4.58 9.90
CA LEU A 19 -1.43 -4.75 9.27
C LEU A 19 -1.79 -3.47 8.53
N TYR A 20 -1.98 -3.58 7.23
CA TYR A 20 -2.35 -2.45 6.38
C TYR A 20 -3.81 -2.55 5.91
N ALA A 21 -4.52 -1.43 5.98
CA ALA A 21 -5.75 -1.17 5.26
C ALA A 21 -5.47 -0.77 3.80
N GLU A 22 -6.53 -0.64 2.99
CA GLU A 22 -6.39 -0.32 1.56
C GLU A 22 -5.78 1.06 1.33
N ASP A 23 -6.24 2.06 2.07
CA ASP A 23 -5.76 3.43 2.03
C ASP A 23 -4.30 3.53 2.49
N GLU A 24 -3.94 2.84 3.57
CA GLU A 24 -2.55 2.77 4.06
C GLU A 24 -1.61 2.16 3.00
N LEU A 25 -2.03 1.11 2.28
CA LEU A 25 -1.24 0.56 1.17
C LEU A 25 -1.10 1.54 0.00
N ARG A 26 -2.16 2.31 -0.31
CA ARG A 26 -2.11 3.33 -1.37
C ARG A 26 -1.17 4.47 -1.00
N GLU A 27 -1.17 4.88 0.27
CA GLU A 27 -0.26 5.89 0.78
C GLU A 27 1.19 5.43 0.70
N GLU A 28 1.49 4.20 1.12
CA GLU A 28 2.83 3.60 0.98
C GLU A 28 3.31 3.59 -0.48
N ILE A 29 2.46 3.16 -1.43
CA ILE A 29 2.79 3.21 -2.86
C ILE A 29 3.11 4.64 -3.30
N TRP A 30 2.29 5.61 -2.88
CA TRP A 30 2.47 7.01 -3.24
C TRP A 30 3.77 7.60 -2.71
N LEU A 31 4.12 7.33 -1.44
CA LEU A 31 5.36 7.78 -0.81
C LEU A 31 6.59 7.23 -1.55
N VAL A 32 6.64 5.91 -1.77
CA VAL A 32 7.76 5.27 -2.47
C VAL A 32 7.86 5.76 -3.92
N THR A 33 6.72 6.04 -4.57
CA THR A 33 6.70 6.63 -5.92
C THR A 33 7.28 8.05 -5.93
N ILE A 34 7.04 8.85 -4.90
CA ILE A 34 7.65 10.18 -4.76
C ILE A 34 9.16 10.05 -4.59
N GLU A 35 9.64 9.13 -3.75
CA GLU A 35 11.06 8.89 -3.57
C GLU A 35 11.74 8.50 -4.90
N LEU A 36 11.13 7.59 -5.66
CA LEU A 36 11.61 7.22 -7.00
C LEU A 36 11.73 8.45 -7.93
N ARG A 37 10.73 9.33 -7.91
CA ARG A 37 10.73 10.57 -8.72
C ARG A 37 11.79 11.56 -8.25
N ASN A 38 12.13 11.57 -6.96
CA ASN A 38 13.17 12.42 -6.39
C ASN A 38 14.60 11.95 -6.71
N GLY A 39 14.76 10.80 -7.37
CA GLY A 39 16.05 10.36 -7.92
C GLY A 39 16.85 9.48 -6.95
N LEU A 40 16.24 8.39 -6.48
CA LEU A 40 16.94 7.39 -5.67
C LEU A 40 18.19 6.82 -6.39
N PRO A 41 19.24 6.46 -5.62
CA PRO A 41 20.36 5.66 -6.12
C PRO A 41 19.90 4.35 -6.78
N LYS A 42 20.68 3.84 -7.76
CA LYS A 42 20.28 2.68 -8.58
C LYS A 42 19.86 1.43 -7.78
N ARG A 43 20.49 1.18 -6.63
CA ARG A 43 20.13 0.05 -5.74
C ARG A 43 18.79 0.29 -5.06
N GLU A 44 18.63 1.46 -4.44
CA GLU A 44 17.40 1.87 -3.76
C GLU A 44 16.22 1.99 -4.72
N ARG A 45 16.45 2.32 -6.00
CA ARG A 45 15.40 2.29 -7.03
C ARG A 45 14.82 0.90 -7.23
N ILE A 46 15.67 -0.13 -7.30
CA ILE A 46 15.20 -1.51 -7.51
C ILE A 46 14.38 -1.95 -6.29
N ASP A 47 14.85 -1.62 -5.09
CA ASP A 47 14.14 -1.94 -3.84
C ASP A 47 12.79 -1.21 -3.76
N ALA A 48 12.76 0.06 -4.16
CA ALA A 48 11.54 0.88 -4.21
C ALA A 48 10.54 0.38 -5.27
N GLU A 49 11.00 0.04 -6.48
CA GLU A 49 10.16 -0.58 -7.52
C GLU A 49 9.59 -1.93 -7.04
N TRP A 50 10.40 -2.72 -6.35
CA TRP A 50 9.95 -3.99 -5.76
C TRP A 50 8.93 -3.77 -4.64
N GLN A 51 9.13 -2.77 -3.77
CA GLN A 51 8.19 -2.41 -2.72
C GLN A 51 6.84 -1.96 -3.30
N ILE A 52 6.84 -1.16 -4.37
CA ILE A 52 5.60 -0.77 -5.08
C ILE A 52 4.87 -2.01 -5.60
N ALA A 53 5.57 -2.90 -6.32
CA ALA A 53 4.95 -4.11 -6.89
C ALA A 53 4.35 -5.03 -5.81
N GLN A 54 5.00 -5.12 -4.65
CA GLN A 54 4.46 -5.85 -3.50
C GLN A 54 3.20 -5.20 -2.94
N CYS A 55 3.23 -3.89 -2.69
CA CYS A 55 2.06 -3.15 -2.20
C CYS A 55 0.88 -3.22 -3.18
N GLU A 56 1.12 -3.13 -4.50
CA GLU A 56 0.09 -3.30 -5.52
C GLU A 56 -0.53 -4.70 -5.52
N THR A 57 0.28 -5.74 -5.35
CA THR A 57 -0.19 -7.12 -5.23
C THR A 57 -1.06 -7.29 -3.98
N LEU A 58 -0.68 -6.67 -2.86
CA LEU A 58 -1.46 -6.70 -1.62
C LEU A 58 -2.78 -5.95 -1.76
N LEU A 59 -2.76 -4.81 -2.47
CA LEU A 59 -3.94 -4.01 -2.78
C LEU A 59 -4.96 -4.81 -3.60
N ASP A 60 -4.50 -5.52 -4.63
CA ASP A 60 -5.35 -6.40 -5.44
C ASP A 60 -5.95 -7.54 -4.61
N ARG A 61 -5.16 -8.18 -3.74
CA ARG A 61 -5.65 -9.21 -2.80
C ARG A 61 -6.72 -8.67 -1.85
N LEU A 62 -6.51 -7.47 -1.31
CA LEU A 62 -7.44 -6.82 -0.39
C LEU A 62 -8.76 -6.48 -1.10
N ARG A 63 -8.69 -5.96 -2.33
CA ARG A 63 -9.86 -5.70 -3.19
C ARG A 63 -10.63 -6.97 -3.53
N LYS A 64 -9.94 -8.04 -3.91
CA LYS A 64 -10.56 -9.36 -4.17
C LYS A 64 -11.28 -9.90 -2.94
N ARG A 65 -10.66 -9.75 -1.75
CA ARG A 65 -11.27 -10.16 -0.48
C ARG A 65 -12.51 -9.35 -0.14
N ARG A 66 -12.51 -8.04 -0.42
CA ARG A 66 -13.69 -7.17 -0.27
C ARG A 66 -14.81 -7.54 -1.25
N ALA A 67 -14.48 -7.85 -2.49
CA ALA A 67 -15.47 -8.20 -3.51
C ALA A 67 -16.16 -9.56 -3.26
N GLY A 68 -15.57 -10.42 -2.43
CA GLY A 68 -16.11 -11.73 -2.05
C GLY A 68 -16.74 -11.79 -0.65
N ALA A 69 -16.86 -10.66 0.06
CA ALA A 69 -17.39 -10.55 1.42
C ALA A 69 -18.71 -9.76 1.44
#